data_AF-A0A078JWM7-F1
#
_entry.id   AF-A0A078JWM7-F1
#
_cell.length_a   1.000
_cell.length_b   1.000
_cell.length_c   1.000
_cell.angle_alpha   90.00
_cell.angle_beta   90.00
_cell.angle_gamma   90.00
#
_symmetry.space_group_name_H-M   'P 1'
#
loop_
_entity.id
_entity.type
_entity.pdbx_description
1 polymer ?
#
loop_
_entity_poly.entity_id
_entity_poly.type
_entity_poly.pdbx_seq_one_letter_code
_entity_poly.pdbx_strand_id
1 'polypeptide(L)'
;MKDAAAEDIAARLSSLEGLYFPRAVQSTTASSDQRKSILLDLLRRDPAVFLERYGSQLSLDELLAFDALKHDYEVDWHLKNLRKKISPTSGELKSRSVAVRNRRLAYLNKLVSEGQYFSEDAMRDREPYLHHEYVGKFQD
;
A
#
# COMPACT_ATOMS: atom_id res chain seq x y z
N MET A 1 2.52 -25.40 -1.39
CA MET A 1 1.18 -25.08 -0.82
C MET A 1 0.28 -26.29 -1.00
N LYS A 2 -0.73 -26.51 -0.15
CA LYS A 2 -1.70 -27.60 -0.36
C LYS A 2 -2.64 -27.22 -1.52
N ASP A 3 -2.89 -28.14 -2.46
CA ASP A 3 -3.73 -27.86 -3.64
C ASP A 3 -5.17 -27.45 -3.26
N ALA A 4 -5.74 -28.04 -2.21
CA ALA A 4 -7.06 -27.64 -1.71
C ALA A 4 -7.10 -26.15 -1.32
N ALA A 5 -6.05 -25.64 -0.65
CA ALA A 5 -5.99 -24.23 -0.28
C ALA A 5 -5.89 -23.32 -1.53
N ALA A 6 -5.28 -23.79 -2.62
CA ALA A 6 -5.21 -23.04 -3.88
C ALA A 6 -6.59 -22.84 -4.48
N GLU A 7 -7.34 -23.94 -4.52
CA GLU A 7 -8.71 -23.99 -5.03
C GLU A 7 -9.63 -23.07 -4.24
N ASP A 8 -9.55 -23.12 -2.91
CA ASP A 8 -10.38 -22.29 -2.02
C ASP A 8 -10.07 -20.80 -2.17
N ILE A 9 -8.79 -20.43 -2.15
CA ILE A 9 -8.33 -19.03 -2.33
C ILE A 9 -8.79 -18.51 -3.70
N ALA A 10 -8.55 -19.26 -4.76
CA ALA A 10 -8.92 -18.84 -6.11
C ALA A 10 -10.44 -18.73 -6.30
N ALA A 11 -11.22 -19.66 -5.74
CA ALA A 11 -12.67 -19.64 -5.79
C ALA A 11 -13.25 -18.43 -5.03
N ARG A 12 -12.67 -18.08 -3.87
CA ARG A 12 -13.09 -16.90 -3.12
C ARG A 12 -12.73 -15.61 -3.85
N LEU A 13 -11.51 -15.49 -4.37
CA LEU A 13 -11.08 -14.29 -5.10
C LEU A 13 -11.83 -14.11 -6.42
N SER A 14 -12.24 -15.20 -7.08
CA SER A 14 -12.97 -15.12 -8.35
C SER A 14 -14.37 -14.52 -8.20
N SER A 15 -14.98 -14.62 -7.01
CA SER A 15 -16.30 -14.02 -6.73
C SER A 15 -16.24 -12.56 -6.29
N LEU A 16 -15.05 -12.01 -6.00
CA LEU A 16 -14.92 -10.61 -5.59
C LEU A 16 -15.23 -9.65 -6.74
N GLU A 17 -16.06 -8.64 -6.50
CA GLU A 17 -16.26 -7.55 -7.45
C GLU A 17 -15.06 -6.60 -7.47
N GLY A 18 -14.74 -6.04 -8.63
CA GLY A 18 -13.67 -5.04 -8.77
C GLY A 18 -12.24 -5.57 -8.62
N LEU A 19 -12.03 -6.90 -8.57
CA LEU A 19 -10.69 -7.47 -8.58
C LEU A 19 -9.98 -7.14 -9.92
N TYR A 20 -8.78 -6.58 -9.83
CA TYR A 20 -8.01 -6.23 -11.01
C TYR A 20 -7.50 -7.48 -11.76
N PHE A 21 -7.65 -7.46 -13.08
CA PHE A 21 -7.01 -8.43 -13.98
C PHE A 21 -6.22 -7.69 -15.07
N PRO A 22 -5.03 -8.18 -15.45
CA PRO A 22 -4.25 -7.62 -16.56
C PRO A 22 -5.06 -7.59 -17.86
N ARG A 23 -4.88 -6.55 -18.67
CA ARG A 23 -5.62 -6.35 -19.94
C ARG A 23 -5.60 -7.59 -20.85
N ALA A 24 -4.48 -8.31 -20.89
CA ALA A 24 -4.32 -9.51 -21.71
C ALA A 24 -5.31 -10.64 -21.38
N VAL A 25 -5.86 -10.68 -20.16
CA VAL A 25 -6.80 -11.71 -19.71
C VAL A 25 -8.20 -11.15 -19.38
N GLN A 26 -8.45 -9.86 -19.60
CA GLN A 26 -9.76 -9.25 -19.27
C GLN A 26 -10.92 -9.81 -20.11
N SER A 27 -10.67 -10.20 -21.36
CA SER A 27 -11.68 -10.84 -22.20
C SER A 27 -12.11 -12.22 -21.67
N THR A 28 -11.28 -12.84 -20.83
CA THR A 28 -11.51 -14.15 -20.20
C THR A 28 -11.83 -14.01 -18.71
N THR A 29 -12.28 -12.86 -18.23
CA THR A 29 -12.72 -12.66 -16.83
C THR A 29 -14.24 -12.47 -16.71
N ALA A 30 -15.00 -12.88 -17.72
CA ALA A 30 -16.45 -12.64 -17.80
C ALA A 30 -17.23 -13.47 -16.77
N SER A 31 -16.76 -14.68 -16.43
CA SER A 31 -17.38 -15.52 -15.39
C SER A 31 -16.44 -15.78 -14.21
N SER A 32 -17.02 -16.12 -13.06
CA SER A 32 -16.27 -16.53 -11.87
C SER A 32 -15.38 -17.74 -12.16
N ASP A 33 -15.85 -18.73 -12.94
CA ASP A 33 -15.07 -19.91 -13.26
C ASP A 33 -13.83 -19.60 -14.10
N GLN A 34 -13.96 -18.69 -15.08
CA GLN A 34 -12.82 -18.26 -15.88
C GLN A 34 -11.81 -17.47 -15.04
N ARG A 35 -12.31 -16.57 -14.18
CA ARG A 35 -11.48 -15.83 -13.22
C ARG A 35 -10.74 -16.77 -12.28
N LYS A 36 -11.42 -17.78 -11.73
CA LYS A 36 -10.85 -18.82 -10.87
C LYS A 36 -9.72 -19.55 -11.60
N SER A 37 -9.94 -19.95 -12.85
CA SER A 37 -8.93 -20.64 -13.68
C SER A 37 -7.67 -19.79 -13.85
N ILE A 38 -7.81 -18.50 -14.16
CA ILE A 38 -6.69 -17.56 -14.30
C ILE A 38 -5.89 -17.43 -12.99
N LEU A 39 -6.60 -17.31 -11.86
CA LEU A 39 -5.98 -17.18 -10.54
C LEU A 39 -5.22 -18.45 -10.16
N LEU A 40 -5.78 -19.63 -10.42
CA LEU A 40 -5.13 -20.92 -10.19
C LEU A 40 -3.91 -21.11 -11.06
N ASP A 41 -3.99 -20.78 -12.35
CA ASP A 41 -2.84 -20.84 -13.27
C ASP A 41 -1.68 -20.00 -12.74
N LEU A 42 -1.95 -18.73 -12.38
CA LEU A 42 -0.92 -17.86 -11.84
C LEU A 42 -0.36 -18.38 -10.52
N LEU A 43 -1.23 -18.83 -9.60
CA LEU A 43 -0.79 -19.29 -8.30
C LEU A 43 0.09 -20.55 -8.39
N ARG A 44 -0.18 -21.44 -9.36
CA ARG A 44 0.62 -22.65 -9.61
C ARG A 44 1.93 -22.33 -10.33
N ARG A 45 1.89 -21.41 -11.29
CA ARG A 45 3.07 -21.04 -12.09
C ARG A 45 4.04 -20.16 -11.32
N ASP A 46 3.52 -19.15 -10.62
CA ASP A 46 4.31 -18.11 -9.96
C ASP A 46 3.58 -17.55 -8.71
N PRO A 47 3.80 -18.19 -7.55
CA PRO A 47 3.23 -17.76 -6.28
C PRO A 47 3.67 -16.35 -5.85
N ALA A 48 4.89 -15.91 -6.21
CA ALA A 48 5.42 -14.61 -5.85
C ALA A 48 4.63 -13.50 -6.56
N VAL A 49 4.47 -13.61 -7.89
CA VAL A 49 3.66 -12.67 -8.68
C VAL A 49 2.18 -12.72 -8.27
N PHE A 50 1.67 -13.89 -7.87
CA PHE A 50 0.33 -13.98 -7.29
C PHE A 50 0.22 -13.14 -6.01
N LEU A 51 1.16 -13.28 -5.06
CA LEU A 51 1.16 -12.53 -3.80
C LEU A 51 1.37 -11.04 -4.02
N GLU A 52 2.19 -10.64 -5.00
CA GLU A 52 2.36 -9.24 -5.38
C GLU A 52 1.02 -8.60 -5.78
N ARG A 53 0.26 -9.28 -6.65
CA ARG A 53 -0.97 -8.74 -7.25
C ARG A 53 -2.19 -8.86 -6.36
N TYR A 54 -2.34 -10.01 -5.72
CA TYR A 54 -3.58 -10.40 -5.03
C TYR A 54 -3.40 -10.55 -3.52
N GLY A 55 -2.17 -10.52 -3.02
CA GLY A 55 -1.88 -10.77 -1.61
C GLY A 55 -2.56 -9.80 -0.64
N SER A 56 -2.86 -8.56 -1.06
CA SER A 56 -3.60 -7.61 -0.23
C SER A 56 -5.08 -7.97 -0.03
N GLN A 57 -5.62 -8.88 -0.84
CA GLN A 57 -7.00 -9.38 -0.75
C GLN A 57 -7.08 -10.70 0.04
N LEU A 58 -5.96 -11.19 0.56
CA LEU A 58 -5.88 -12.42 1.33
C LEU A 58 -6.04 -12.16 2.82
N SER A 59 -6.68 -13.10 3.52
CA SER A 59 -6.71 -13.15 4.97
C SER A 59 -5.37 -13.65 5.54
N LEU A 60 -5.18 -13.52 6.86
CA LEU A 60 -4.00 -14.10 7.52
C LEU A 60 -3.94 -15.61 7.36
N ASP A 61 -5.08 -16.30 7.48
CA ASP A 61 -5.16 -17.76 7.37
C ASP A 61 -4.80 -18.24 5.96
N GLU A 62 -5.22 -17.50 4.93
CA GLU A 62 -4.85 -17.80 3.55
C GLU A 62 -3.35 -17.55 3.32
N LEU A 63 -2.77 -16.49 3.89
CA LEU A 63 -1.33 -16.25 3.84
C LEU A 63 -0.52 -17.35 4.56
N LEU A 64 -1.10 -18.07 5.52
CA LEU A 64 -0.42 -19.21 6.15
C LEU A 64 -0.26 -20.39 5.19
N ALA A 65 -1.16 -20.56 4.21
CA ALA A 65 -1.05 -21.64 3.22
C ALA A 65 0.25 -21.57 2.39
N PHE A 66 0.80 -20.36 2.23
CA PHE A 66 2.04 -20.09 1.52
C PHE A 66 3.30 -20.35 2.34
N ASP A 67 3.20 -20.67 3.64
CA ASP A 67 4.39 -20.90 4.49
C ASP A 67 5.29 -22.03 3.99
N ALA A 68 4.71 -23.03 3.33
CA ALA A 68 5.45 -24.12 2.70
C ALA A 68 6.37 -23.64 1.55
N LEU A 69 6.15 -22.43 1.03
CA LEU A 69 6.87 -21.85 -0.10
C LEU A 69 7.91 -20.80 0.34
N LYS A 70 8.13 -20.59 1.64
CA LYS A 70 9.10 -19.62 2.19
C LYS A 70 10.57 -19.83 1.81
N HIS A 71 10.91 -20.97 1.23
CA HIS A 71 12.26 -21.21 0.72
C HIS A 71 12.56 -20.33 -0.51
N ASP A 72 11.52 -19.87 -1.20
CA ASP A 72 11.61 -18.82 -2.21
C ASP A 72 11.69 -17.44 -1.53
N TYR A 73 12.72 -16.67 -1.89
CA TYR A 73 12.99 -15.37 -1.29
C TYR A 73 11.87 -14.35 -1.56
N GLU A 74 11.33 -14.30 -2.79
CA GLU A 74 10.31 -13.34 -3.17
C GLU A 74 9.02 -13.64 -2.42
N VAL A 75 8.64 -14.92 -2.33
CA VAL A 75 7.49 -15.37 -1.56
C VAL A 75 7.62 -14.99 -0.08
N ASP A 76 8.75 -15.31 0.56
CA ASP A 76 8.98 -14.97 1.97
C ASP A 76 8.94 -13.45 2.21
N TRP A 77 9.52 -12.66 1.30
CA TRP A 77 9.47 -11.21 1.36
C TRP A 77 8.03 -10.69 1.27
N HIS A 78 7.24 -11.16 0.30
CA HIS A 78 5.84 -10.78 0.16
C HIS A 78 5.02 -11.16 1.39
N LEU A 79 5.20 -12.37 1.94
CA LEU A 79 4.49 -12.81 3.14
C LEU A 79 4.80 -11.93 4.35
N LYS A 80 6.08 -11.61 4.59
CA LYS A 80 6.48 -10.69 5.66
C LYS A 80 5.85 -9.32 5.46
N ASN A 81 5.93 -8.75 4.25
CA ASN A 81 5.37 -7.43 3.95
C ASN A 81 3.84 -7.39 4.14
N LEU A 82 3.12 -8.40 3.65
CA LEU A 82 1.67 -8.49 3.76
C LEU A 82 1.20 -8.64 5.22
N ARG A 83 1.84 -9.51 6.00
CA ARG A 83 1.52 -9.68 7.44
C ARG A 83 1.74 -8.39 8.23
N LYS A 84 2.82 -7.66 7.96
CA LYS A 84 3.09 -6.35 8.55
C LYS A 84 2.02 -5.30 8.23
N LYS A 85 1.38 -5.40 7.06
CA LYS A 85 0.30 -4.49 6.68
C LYS A 85 -1.02 -4.85 7.37
N ILE A 86 -1.35 -6.14 7.47
CA ILE A 86 -2.60 -6.63 8.06
C ILE A 86 -2.58 -6.52 9.59
N SER A 87 -1.48 -6.90 10.22
CA SER A 87 -1.34 -6.91 11.68
C SER A 87 0.05 -6.40 12.08
N PRO A 88 0.27 -5.07 11.96
CA PRO A 88 1.53 -4.46 12.36
C PRO A 88 1.75 -4.62 13.86
N THR A 89 2.99 -4.91 14.25
CA THR A 89 3.38 -4.89 15.66
C THR A 89 3.45 -3.46 16.21
N SER A 90 3.37 -3.31 17.55
CA SER A 90 3.52 -1.98 18.20
C SER A 90 4.82 -1.27 17.80
N GLY A 91 5.92 -2.02 17.67
CA GLY A 91 7.21 -1.48 17.22
C GLY A 91 7.17 -0.95 15.79
N GLU A 92 6.48 -1.63 14.89
CA GLU A 92 6.32 -1.21 13.49
C GLU A 92 5.39 0.01 13.36
N LEU A 93 4.31 0.06 14.14
CA LEU A 93 3.44 1.24 14.21
C LEU A 93 4.22 2.48 14.68
N LYS A 94 5.02 2.33 15.75
CA LYS A 94 5.90 3.40 16.26
C LYS A 94 6.90 3.83 15.19
N SER A 95 7.56 2.88 14.54
CA SER A 95 8.54 3.15 13.47
C SER A 95 7.91 3.92 12.30
N ARG A 96 6.71 3.55 11.87
CA ARG A 96 5.95 4.27 10.83
C ARG A 96 5.61 5.71 11.25
N SER A 97 5.19 5.90 12.50
CA SER A 97 4.90 7.24 13.05
C SER A 97 6.14 8.13 13.07
N VAL A 98 7.28 7.60 13.53
CA VAL A 98 8.57 8.32 13.52
C VAL A 98 8.97 8.67 12.08
N ALA A 99 8.84 7.75 11.13
CA ALA A 99 9.18 8.02 9.73
C ALA A 99 8.33 9.15 9.14
N VAL A 100 7.02 9.21 9.45
CA VAL A 100 6.15 10.33 9.04
C VAL A 100 6.61 11.65 9.67
N ARG A 101 6.92 11.66 10.97
CA ARG A 101 7.40 12.85 11.67
C ARG A 101 8.72 13.35 11.08
N ASN A 102 9.65 12.46 10.80
CA ASN A 102 10.95 12.80 10.22
C ASN A 102 10.82 13.35 8.79
N ARG A 103 9.93 12.79 7.96
CA ARG A 103 9.65 13.34 6.62
C ARG A 103 9.06 14.74 6.69
N ARG A 104 8.12 14.98 7.61
CA ARG A 104 7.53 16.31 7.83
C ARG A 104 8.59 17.32 8.29
N LEU A 105 9.45 16.92 9.23
CA LEU A 105 10.55 17.76 9.71
C LEU A 105 11.54 18.08 8.59
N ALA A 106 11.93 17.08 7.78
CA ALA A 106 12.81 17.29 6.64
C ALA A 106 12.22 18.26 5.62
N TYR A 107 10.92 18.14 5.33
CA TYR A 107 10.22 19.07 4.44
C TYR A 107 10.15 20.49 5.03
N LEU A 108 9.85 20.64 6.32
CA LEU A 108 9.87 21.94 6.99
C LEU A 108 11.27 22.58 6.93
N ASN A 109 12.32 21.83 7.23
CA ASN A 109 13.70 22.32 7.14
C ASN A 109 14.06 22.77 5.73
N LYS A 110 13.59 22.04 4.72
CA LYS A 110 13.73 22.44 3.31
C LYS A 110 13.04 23.79 3.06
N LEU A 111 11.77 23.94 3.45
CA LEU A 111 11.02 25.19 3.30
C LEU A 111 11.69 26.38 4.00
N VAL A 112 12.24 26.15 5.20
CA VAL A 112 13.03 27.17 5.93
C VAL A 112 14.29 27.53 5.14
N SER A 113 15.03 26.54 4.65
CA SER A 113 16.28 26.79 3.91
C SER A 113 16.07 27.50 2.57
N GLU A 114 14.96 27.22 1.88
CA GLU A 114 14.61 27.88 0.63
C GLU A 114 14.16 29.34 0.85
N GLY A 115 13.70 29.69 2.06
CA GLY A 115 13.33 31.04 2.47
C GLY A 115 12.05 31.59 1.81
N GLN A 116 11.60 31.00 0.70
CA GLN A 116 10.43 31.48 -0.05
C GLN A 116 9.11 31.23 0.69
N TYR A 117 8.93 30.05 1.29
CA TYR A 117 7.67 29.72 1.92
C TYR A 117 7.41 30.57 3.16
N PHE A 118 8.43 30.88 3.95
CA PHE A 118 8.30 31.69 5.17
C PHE A 118 8.70 33.16 4.97
N SER A 119 8.79 33.64 3.73
CA SER A 119 8.94 35.08 3.48
C SER A 119 7.67 35.83 3.91
N GLU A 120 7.82 37.10 4.28
CA GLU A 120 6.68 37.94 4.67
C GLU A 120 5.65 38.02 3.53
N ASP A 121 6.10 38.31 2.30
CA ASP A 121 5.24 38.34 1.12
C ASP A 121 4.44 37.04 0.95
N ALA A 122 5.11 35.88 1.01
CA ALA A 122 4.43 34.58 0.85
C ALA A 122 3.50 34.23 2.01
N MET A 123 3.77 34.71 3.23
CA MET A 123 2.87 34.56 4.37
C MET A 123 1.65 35.47 4.23
N ARG A 124 1.85 36.73 3.81
CA ARG A 124 0.79 37.70 3.53
C ARG A 124 -0.13 37.21 2.41
N ASP A 125 0.42 36.67 1.33
CA ASP A 125 -0.38 36.16 0.21
C ASP A 125 -1.22 34.93 0.61
N ARG A 126 -0.71 34.07 1.50
CA ARG A 126 -1.45 32.90 1.97
C ARG A 126 -2.59 33.25 2.90
N GLU A 127 -2.37 34.16 3.85
CA GLU A 127 -3.37 34.56 4.85
C GLU A 127 -3.34 36.08 5.08
N PRO A 128 -3.93 36.88 4.17
CA PRO A 128 -3.80 38.35 4.20
C PRO A 128 -4.36 38.99 5.46
N TYR A 129 -5.51 38.52 5.93
CA TYR A 129 -6.16 39.08 7.12
C TYR A 129 -5.34 38.82 8.38
N LEU A 130 -4.87 37.58 8.55
CA LEU A 130 -4.02 37.20 9.69
C LEU A 130 -2.70 37.99 9.65
N HIS A 131 -2.12 38.16 8.47
CA HIS A 131 -0.92 38.96 8.30
C HIS A 131 -1.13 40.42 8.72
N HIS A 132 -2.20 41.06 8.24
CA HIS A 132 -2.51 42.44 8.62
C HIS A 132 -2.69 42.58 10.14
N GLU A 133 -3.42 41.65 10.76
CA GLU A 133 -3.74 41.69 12.20
C GLU A 133 -2.50 41.55 13.10
N TYR A 134 -1.47 40.80 12.69
CA TYR A 134 -0.31 40.53 13.56
C TYR A 134 0.98 41.23 13.15
N VAL A 135 1.11 41.62 11.88
CA VAL A 135 2.34 42.22 11.33
C VAL A 135 2.02 43.55 10.66
N GLY A 136 1.11 43.55 9.68
CA GLY A 136 0.86 44.71 8.82
C GLY A 136 0.43 45.98 9.57
N LYS A 137 -0.41 45.87 10.60
CA LYS A 137 -0.91 47.02 11.38
C LYS A 137 0.15 47.76 12.21
N PHE A 138 1.38 47.23 12.29
CA PHE A 138 2.50 47.82 13.03
C PHE A 138 3.63 48.31 12.12
N GLN A 139 3.47 48.22 10.80
CA GLN A 139 4.48 48.63 9.81
C GLN A 139 4.25 50.06 9.28
N ASP A 140 3.39 50.83 9.95
CA ASP A 140 3.12 52.25 9.70
C ASP A 140 4.06 53.18 10.49
#